data_AF-A0A1F9X466-F1
#
_entry.id   AF-A0A1F9X466-F1
#
_cell.length_a   1.000
_cell.length_b   1.000
_cell.length_c   1.000
_cell.angle_alpha   90.00
_cell.angle_beta   90.00
_cell.angle_gamma   90.00
#
_symmetry.space_group_name_H-M   'P 1'
#
loop_
_entity.id
_entity.type
_entity.pdbx_description
1 polymer ?
#
loop_
_entity_poly.entity_id
_entity_poly.type
_entity_poly.pdbx_seq_one_letter_code
_entity_poly.pdbx_strand_id
1 'polypeptide(L)'
;MNTSKSKWDTVNFVNMVLNIFNFLNKDYEYCVTKTETKDILSVTYKNDLVFVTLYYEVYGAEIGLKIGQMQKNGISTEYGLEDILEYKGIKNEKVFFQSTNESGVMFSLQKLADLVKNYAMEFIRGEKSSYENLKKWVFSRSLELTRSQIIDKKRKEAHQAWENKDYPKCVGLYSSIVKELTPVELKRLEIAKNK
;
A
#
# COMPACT_ATOMS: atom_id res chain seq x y z
N MET A 1 -25.60 13.49 -27.88
CA MET A 1 -25.37 12.81 -26.59
C MET A 1 -24.34 13.61 -25.81
N ASN A 2 -24.78 14.47 -24.90
CA ASN A 2 -23.93 15.25 -24.01
C ASN A 2 -23.70 14.40 -22.75
N THR A 3 -22.56 13.71 -22.66
CA THR A 3 -22.14 13.07 -21.42
C THR A 3 -21.59 14.17 -20.51
N SER A 4 -22.48 14.74 -19.70
CA SER A 4 -22.11 15.45 -18.47
C SER A 4 -21.36 14.45 -17.59
N LYS A 5 -20.04 14.37 -17.76
CA LYS A 5 -19.15 13.76 -16.78
C LYS A 5 -19.38 14.56 -15.50
N SER A 6 -19.99 13.91 -14.52
CA SER A 6 -20.20 14.42 -13.16
C SER A 6 -18.92 15.09 -12.69
N LYS A 7 -18.89 16.41 -12.81
CA LYS A 7 -17.86 17.31 -12.33
C LYS A 7 -18.02 17.32 -10.81
N TRP A 8 -17.59 16.24 -10.16
CA TRP A 8 -17.42 16.23 -8.71
C TRP A 8 -16.50 17.42 -8.42
N ASP A 9 -17.04 18.43 -7.75
CA ASP A 9 -16.42 19.75 -7.73
C ASP A 9 -15.14 19.67 -6.89
N THR A 10 -14.00 19.97 -7.49
CA THR A 10 -12.70 19.98 -6.81
C THR A 10 -12.76 20.77 -5.51
N VAL A 11 -13.56 21.84 -5.50
CA VAL A 11 -13.81 22.70 -4.34
C VAL A 11 -14.38 21.90 -3.17
N ASN A 12 -15.27 20.94 -3.41
CA ASN A 12 -15.91 20.16 -2.36
C ASN A 12 -14.94 19.17 -1.70
N PHE A 13 -14.13 18.45 -2.48
CA PHE A 13 -13.13 17.53 -1.91
C PHE A 13 -12.12 18.28 -1.03
N VAL A 14 -11.54 19.35 -1.55
CA VAL A 14 -10.52 20.13 -0.83
C VAL A 14 -11.10 20.68 0.47
N ASN A 15 -12.30 21.26 0.45
CA ASN A 15 -12.93 21.80 1.64
C ASN A 15 -13.26 20.72 2.68
N MET A 16 -13.72 19.54 2.25
CA MET A 16 -13.95 18.40 3.15
C MET A 16 -12.67 17.94 3.82
N VAL A 17 -11.58 17.79 3.06
CA VAL A 17 -10.29 17.42 3.64
C VAL A 17 -9.83 18.48 4.64
N LEU A 18 -9.87 19.76 4.26
CA LEU A 18 -9.46 20.86 5.13
C LEU A 18 -10.24 20.88 6.45
N ASN A 19 -11.54 20.58 6.41
CA ASN A 19 -12.37 20.52 7.60
C ASN A 19 -12.05 19.30 8.48
N ILE A 20 -12.04 18.10 7.88
CA ILE A 20 -11.89 16.83 8.59
C ILE A 20 -10.45 16.65 9.16
N PHE A 21 -9.45 17.05 8.38
CA PHE A 21 -8.03 16.93 8.73
C PHE A 21 -7.44 18.21 9.34
N ASN A 22 -8.28 19.17 9.75
CA ASN A 22 -7.85 20.42 10.37
C ASN A 22 -6.98 20.21 11.63
N PHE A 23 -7.12 19.07 12.30
CA PHE A 23 -6.29 18.69 13.45
C PHE A 23 -4.79 18.68 13.13
N LEU A 24 -4.40 18.36 11.88
CA LEU A 24 -2.99 18.41 11.46
C LEU A 24 -2.43 19.84 11.47
N ASN A 25 -3.25 20.82 11.09
CA ASN A 25 -2.85 22.23 11.15
C ASN A 25 -2.92 22.75 12.60
N LYS A 26 -4.06 22.54 13.27
CA LYS A 26 -4.31 23.09 14.61
C LYS A 26 -3.40 22.54 15.70
N ASP A 27 -3.13 21.24 15.66
CA ASP A 27 -2.45 20.56 16.77
C ASP A 27 -0.98 20.26 16.46
N TYR A 28 -0.57 20.33 15.19
CA TYR A 28 0.77 19.93 14.75
C TYR A 28 1.45 20.91 13.77
N GLU A 29 0.88 22.09 13.58
CA GLU A 29 1.48 23.20 12.80
C GLU A 29 1.81 22.86 11.34
N TYR A 30 1.08 21.93 10.74
CA TYR A 30 1.27 21.61 9.33
C TYR A 30 0.76 22.73 8.42
N CYS A 31 1.61 23.14 7.47
CA CYS A 31 1.22 23.96 6.33
C CYS A 31 0.47 23.13 5.29
N VAL A 32 -0.43 23.76 4.52
CA VAL A 32 -1.25 23.04 3.54
C VAL A 32 -0.97 23.52 2.13
N THR A 33 -0.74 22.57 1.23
CA THR A 33 -0.67 22.80 -0.22
C THR A 33 -1.74 21.99 -0.94
N LYS A 34 -2.32 22.58 -1.98
CA LYS A 34 -3.37 21.96 -2.80
C LYS A 34 -2.78 21.68 -4.18
N THR A 35 -3.09 20.51 -4.73
CA THR A 35 -2.71 20.18 -6.10
C THR A 35 -3.92 19.64 -6.83
N GLU A 36 -4.22 20.24 -7.97
CA GLU A 36 -5.29 19.83 -8.86
C GLU A 36 -4.68 19.61 -10.24
N THR A 37 -4.81 18.39 -10.74
CA THR A 37 -4.54 18.05 -12.13
C THR A 37 -5.80 17.44 -12.75
N LYS A 38 -5.75 17.17 -14.05
CA LYS A 38 -6.84 16.47 -14.74
C LYS A 38 -7.13 15.06 -14.20
N ASP A 39 -6.16 14.44 -13.52
CA ASP A 39 -6.22 13.04 -13.11
C ASP A 39 -6.28 12.88 -11.58
N ILE A 40 -5.79 13.86 -10.81
CA ILE A 40 -5.73 13.77 -9.35
C ILE A 40 -6.02 15.11 -8.68
N LEU A 41 -6.80 15.05 -7.60
CA LEU A 41 -6.95 16.12 -6.63
C LEU A 41 -6.22 15.70 -5.37
N SER A 42 -5.43 16.59 -4.77
CA SER A 42 -4.79 16.28 -3.50
C SER A 42 -4.64 17.49 -2.59
N VAL A 43 -4.66 17.20 -1.29
CA VAL A 43 -4.36 18.14 -0.21
C VAL A 43 -3.22 17.54 0.58
N THR A 44 -2.09 18.24 0.56
CA THR A 44 -0.89 17.83 1.30
C THR A 44 -0.69 18.76 2.48
N TYR A 45 -0.71 18.17 3.67
CA TYR A 45 -0.24 18.79 4.90
C TYR A 45 1.26 18.53 5.00
N LYS A 46 2.07 19.53 5.33
CA LYS A 46 3.51 19.37 5.51
C LYS A 46 4.08 20.24 6.63
N ASN A 47 5.03 19.70 7.38
CA ASN A 47 5.97 20.46 8.22
C ASN A 47 7.42 20.05 7.88
N ASP A 48 8.39 20.42 8.72
CA ASP A 48 9.81 20.13 8.49
C ASP A 48 10.17 18.64 8.61
N LEU A 49 9.32 17.83 9.23
CA LEU A 49 9.58 16.43 9.56
C LEU A 49 8.77 15.46 8.69
N VAL A 50 7.54 15.82 8.36
CA VAL A 50 6.52 14.91 7.85
C VAL A 50 5.63 15.61 6.82
N PHE A 51 5.11 14.84 5.88
CA PHE A 51 3.98 15.22 5.06
C PHE A 51 2.90 14.15 5.07
N VAL A 52 1.65 14.59 4.93
CA VAL A 52 0.45 13.76 4.81
C VAL A 52 -0.29 14.22 3.57
N THR A 53 -0.46 13.33 2.61
CA THR A 53 -1.14 13.63 1.35
C THR A 53 -2.43 12.82 1.27
N LEU A 54 -3.55 13.53 1.24
CA LEU A 54 -4.84 12.97 0.86
C LEU A 54 -5.06 13.19 -0.62
N TYR A 55 -5.52 12.16 -1.33
CA TYR A 55 -5.77 12.26 -2.75
C TYR A 55 -7.13 11.67 -3.15
N TYR A 56 -7.65 12.19 -4.26
CA TYR A 56 -8.80 11.70 -4.99
C TYR A 56 -8.37 11.52 -6.45
N GLU A 57 -8.32 10.27 -6.92
CA GLU A 57 -8.03 9.95 -8.31
C GLU A 57 -9.32 10.01 -9.14
N VAL A 58 -9.33 10.83 -10.19
CA VAL A 58 -10.56 11.31 -10.81
C VAL A 58 -11.29 10.22 -11.61
N TYR A 59 -10.58 9.29 -12.25
CA TYR A 59 -11.20 8.30 -13.14
C TYR A 59 -11.68 7.05 -12.40
N GLY A 60 -10.88 6.54 -11.48
CA GLY A 60 -11.20 5.42 -10.59
C GLY A 60 -11.99 5.84 -9.35
N ALA A 61 -12.15 7.15 -9.13
CA ALA A 61 -12.82 7.73 -7.96
C ALA A 61 -12.20 7.23 -6.64
N GLU A 62 -10.91 6.93 -6.66
CA GLU A 62 -10.18 6.37 -5.51
C GLU A 62 -9.78 7.47 -4.54
N ILE A 63 -10.03 7.22 -3.26
CA ILE A 63 -9.68 8.07 -2.15
C ILE A 63 -8.66 7.34 -1.30
N GLY A 64 -7.52 7.98 -1.08
CA GLY A 64 -6.43 7.41 -0.29
C GLY A 64 -5.64 8.45 0.46
N LEU A 65 -4.76 7.94 1.33
CA LEU A 65 -3.89 8.75 2.17
C LEU A 65 -2.49 8.13 2.20
N LYS A 66 -1.49 9.00 2.06
CA LYS A 66 -0.07 8.67 2.20
C LYS A 66 0.56 9.51 3.31
N ILE A 67 1.49 8.91 4.04
CA ILE A 67 2.27 9.59 5.08
C ILE A 67 3.74 9.36 4.77
N GLY A 68 4.54 10.41 4.78
CA GLY A 68 5.97 10.30 4.51
C GLY A 68 6.83 11.19 5.39
N GLN A 69 8.09 10.80 5.52
CA GLN A 69 9.09 11.54 6.28
C GLN A 69 9.86 12.47 5.33
N MET A 70 10.02 13.72 5.75
CA MET A 70 10.89 14.69 5.08
C MET A 70 12.36 14.29 5.30
N GLN A 71 13.14 14.24 4.22
CA GLN A 71 14.59 14.02 4.31
C GLN A 71 15.35 15.27 3.88
N LYS A 72 16.54 15.47 4.46
CA LYS A 72 17.40 16.64 4.20
C LYS A 72 17.85 16.77 2.73
N ASN A 73 17.89 15.66 2.00
CA ASN A 73 18.25 15.62 0.58
C ASN A 73 17.06 15.83 -0.37
N GLY A 74 15.85 16.08 0.16
CA GLY A 74 14.62 16.22 -0.61
C GLY A 74 14.00 14.90 -1.09
N ILE A 75 14.64 13.75 -0.86
CA ILE A 75 14.09 12.42 -1.21
C ILE A 75 13.25 11.92 -0.04
N SER A 76 11.94 12.10 -0.11
CA SER A 76 11.03 11.53 0.89
C SER A 76 10.81 10.03 0.69
N THR A 77 10.57 9.31 1.79
CA THR A 77 9.95 7.99 1.74
C THR A 77 8.52 8.13 2.23
N GLU A 78 7.58 7.67 1.42
CA GLU A 78 6.16 7.64 1.74
C GLU A 78 5.67 6.21 1.93
N TYR A 79 4.64 6.07 2.76
CA TYR A 79 3.97 4.83 3.07
C TYR A 79 2.47 5.04 2.91
N GLY A 80 1.80 4.01 2.40
CA GLY A 80 0.35 3.98 2.41
C GLY A 80 -0.16 3.81 3.85
N LEU A 81 -1.39 4.25 4.11
CA LEU A 81 -2.02 3.95 5.39
C LEU A 81 -2.15 2.43 5.64
N GLU A 82 -2.30 1.63 4.57
CA GLU A 82 -2.26 0.17 4.62
C GLU A 82 -1.00 -0.38 5.29
N ASP A 83 0.18 0.08 4.85
CA ASP A 83 1.47 -0.37 5.39
C ASP A 83 1.57 -0.08 6.89
N ILE A 84 1.07 1.09 7.32
CA ILE A 84 1.06 1.52 8.71
C ILE A 84 0.14 0.62 9.53
N LEU A 85 -1.09 0.38 9.06
CA LEU A 85 -2.06 -0.46 9.76
C LEU A 85 -1.57 -1.91 9.88
N GLU A 86 -1.05 -2.49 8.81
CA GLU A 86 -0.50 -3.84 8.84
C GLU A 86 0.72 -3.95 9.76
N TYR A 87 1.62 -2.96 9.75
CA TYR A 87 2.73 -2.88 10.69
C TYR A 87 2.24 -2.84 12.15
N LYS A 88 1.10 -2.19 12.40
CA LYS A 88 0.42 -2.18 13.70
C LYS A 88 -0.34 -3.46 14.04
N GLY A 89 -0.31 -4.46 13.15
CA GLY A 89 -1.05 -5.70 13.32
C GLY A 89 -2.55 -5.57 13.07
N ILE A 90 -3.00 -4.43 12.53
CA ILE A 90 -4.39 -4.19 12.17
C ILE A 90 -4.61 -4.75 10.76
N LYS A 91 -5.47 -5.77 10.66
CA LYS A 91 -5.75 -6.49 9.40
C LYS A 91 -7.18 -6.26 8.96
N ASN A 92 -7.42 -6.34 7.65
CA ASN A 92 -8.74 -6.24 7.00
C ASN A 92 -9.45 -4.89 7.12
N GLU A 93 -8.76 -3.85 7.58
CA GLU A 93 -9.29 -2.48 7.54
C GLU A 93 -9.25 -1.94 6.11
N LYS A 94 -10.33 -1.28 5.69
CA LYS A 94 -10.39 -0.62 4.38
C LYS A 94 -9.70 0.73 4.47
N VAL A 95 -8.61 0.88 3.74
CA VAL A 95 -7.81 2.12 3.63
C VAL A 95 -7.91 2.79 2.26
N PHE A 96 -8.52 2.10 1.29
CA PHE A 96 -8.86 2.64 -0.02
C PHE A 96 -10.37 2.61 -0.17
N PHE A 97 -10.92 3.74 -0.61
CA PHE A 97 -12.35 3.88 -0.85
C PHE A 97 -12.57 4.33 -2.27
N GLN A 98 -13.67 3.89 -2.88
CA GLN A 98 -14.11 4.38 -4.19
C GLN A 98 -15.46 5.04 -4.01
N SER A 99 -15.58 6.32 -4.36
CA SER A 99 -16.84 7.05 -4.29
C SER A 99 -16.87 8.20 -5.26
N THR A 100 -17.96 8.31 -6.02
CA THR A 100 -18.23 9.42 -6.94
C THR A 100 -19.21 10.45 -6.38
N ASN A 101 -19.71 10.25 -5.16
CA ASN A 101 -20.69 11.12 -4.52
C ASN A 101 -20.18 11.69 -3.19
N GLU A 102 -20.81 12.79 -2.77
CA GLU A 102 -20.46 13.58 -1.60
C GLU A 102 -20.43 12.80 -0.30
N SER A 103 -21.51 12.11 0.01
CA SER A 103 -21.65 11.40 1.28
C SER A 103 -20.63 10.28 1.39
N GLY A 104 -20.35 9.56 0.30
CA GLY A 104 -19.32 8.53 0.26
C GLY A 104 -17.90 9.09 0.37
N VAL A 105 -17.61 10.24 -0.26
CA VAL A 105 -16.31 10.93 -0.10
C VAL A 105 -16.12 11.37 1.35
N MET A 106 -17.12 12.03 1.93
CA MET A 106 -17.09 12.50 3.31
C MET A 106 -16.91 11.33 4.30
N PHE A 107 -17.68 10.25 4.13
CA PHE A 107 -17.54 9.03 4.95
C PHE A 107 -16.12 8.46 4.86
N SER A 108 -15.56 8.36 3.65
CA SER A 108 -14.21 7.84 3.42
C SER A 108 -13.16 8.69 4.12
N LEU A 109 -13.25 10.02 3.99
CA LEU A 109 -12.34 10.94 4.65
C LEU A 109 -12.44 10.88 6.18
N GLN A 110 -13.64 10.74 6.74
CA GLN A 110 -13.83 10.54 8.18
C GLN A 110 -13.17 9.24 8.66
N LYS A 111 -13.36 8.14 7.92
CA LYS A 111 -12.71 6.86 8.24
C LYS A 111 -11.20 6.94 8.17
N LEU A 112 -10.64 7.56 7.14
CA LEU A 112 -9.20 7.80 7.05
C LEU A 112 -8.69 8.64 8.23
N ALA A 113 -9.41 9.68 8.64
CA ALA A 113 -9.03 10.52 9.77
C ALA A 113 -9.02 9.73 11.09
N ASP A 114 -10.04 8.89 11.32
CA ASP A 114 -10.13 8.04 12.51
C ASP A 114 -8.96 7.04 12.56
N LEU A 115 -8.64 6.39 11.43
CA LEU A 115 -7.51 5.48 11.34
C LEU A 115 -6.18 6.18 11.62
N VAL A 116 -5.97 7.38 11.08
CA VAL A 116 -4.77 8.18 11.35
C VAL A 116 -4.66 8.51 12.83
N LYS A 117 -5.75 9.00 13.45
CA LYS A 117 -5.78 9.37 14.88
C LYS A 117 -5.52 8.18 15.80
N ASN A 118 -5.97 6.99 15.41
CA ASN A 118 -5.85 5.80 16.26
C ASN A 118 -4.51 5.07 16.07
N TYR A 119 -3.94 5.08 14.86
CA TYR A 119 -2.86 4.16 14.52
C TYR A 119 -1.62 4.79 13.91
N ALA A 120 -1.67 6.06 13.49
CA ALA A 120 -0.58 6.70 12.76
C ALA A 120 0.05 7.91 13.47
N MET A 121 -0.33 8.20 14.72
CA MET A 121 0.04 9.45 15.37
C MET A 121 1.55 9.62 15.62
N GLU A 122 2.29 8.54 15.87
CA GLU A 122 3.75 8.62 15.95
C GLU A 122 4.40 8.98 14.61
N PHE A 123 3.78 8.60 13.48
CA PHE A 123 4.24 9.01 12.16
C PHE A 123 3.89 10.47 11.88
N ILE A 124 2.71 10.93 12.31
CA ILE A 124 2.35 12.36 12.29
C ILE A 124 3.32 13.20 13.14
N ARG A 125 3.75 12.70 14.30
CA ARG A 125 4.73 13.43 15.14
C ARG A 125 6.16 13.39 14.58
N GLY A 126 6.42 12.63 13.52
CA GLY A 126 7.76 12.51 12.94
C GLY A 126 8.72 11.68 13.79
N GLU A 127 8.21 10.75 14.60
CA GLU A 127 9.05 9.91 15.47
C GLU A 127 9.99 9.04 14.62
N LYS A 128 11.28 9.36 14.67
CA LYS A 128 12.29 8.74 13.81
C LYS A 128 12.36 7.22 13.96
N SER A 129 12.29 6.71 15.19
CA SER A 129 12.30 5.27 15.49
C SER A 129 11.12 4.54 14.85
N SER A 130 9.94 5.17 14.81
CA SER A 130 8.73 4.60 14.23
C SER A 130 8.87 4.43 12.72
N TYR A 131 9.41 5.43 12.02
CA TYR A 131 9.75 5.32 10.60
C TYR A 131 10.84 4.30 10.31
N GLU A 132 11.91 4.24 11.12
CA GLU A 132 12.97 3.25 10.95
C GLU A 132 12.46 1.82 11.09
N ASN A 133 11.57 1.57 12.05
CA ASN A 133 10.96 0.26 12.26
C ASN A 133 9.98 -0.11 11.14
N LEU A 134 9.13 0.83 10.71
CA LEU A 134 8.23 0.63 9.57
C LEU A 134 9.03 0.31 8.30
N LYS A 135 10.11 1.04 8.03
CA LYS A 135 10.99 0.80 6.88
C LYS A 135 11.55 -0.62 6.88
N LYS A 136 12.07 -1.09 8.02
CA LYS A 136 12.60 -2.46 8.18
C LYS A 136 11.51 -3.50 7.97
N TRP A 137 10.31 -3.25 8.49
CA TRP A 137 9.16 -4.13 8.35
C TRP A 137 8.72 -4.23 6.88
N VAL A 138 8.52 -3.10 6.19
CA VAL A 138 8.15 -3.06 4.76
C VAL A 138 9.19 -3.79 3.90
N PHE A 139 10.48 -3.56 4.16
CA PHE A 139 11.55 -4.26 3.45
C PHE A 139 11.51 -5.77 3.68
N SER A 140 11.31 -6.22 4.92
CA SER A 140 11.23 -7.66 5.24
C SER A 140 10.01 -8.30 4.56
N ARG A 141 8.85 -7.63 4.62
CA ARG A 141 7.63 -8.06 3.92
C ARG A 141 7.83 -8.15 2.42
N SER A 142 8.49 -7.17 1.79
CA SER A 142 8.72 -7.19 0.34
C SER A 142 9.64 -8.34 -0.07
N LEU A 143 10.65 -8.67 0.75
CA LEU A 143 11.51 -9.83 0.53
C LEU A 143 10.73 -11.15 0.63
N GLU A 144 9.86 -11.28 1.63
CA GLU A 144 9.01 -12.46 1.80
C GLU A 144 8.05 -12.64 0.61
N LEU A 145 7.38 -11.57 0.18
CA LEU A 145 6.51 -11.58 -1.00
C LEU A 145 7.27 -11.98 -2.25
N THR A 146 8.45 -11.39 -2.47
CA THR A 146 9.31 -11.72 -3.62
C THR A 146 9.72 -13.19 -3.60
N ARG A 147 10.11 -13.70 -2.42
CA ARG A 147 10.47 -15.10 -2.24
C ARG A 147 9.29 -16.03 -2.54
N SER A 148 8.09 -15.70 -2.05
CA SER A 148 6.87 -16.47 -2.31
C SER A 148 6.57 -16.54 -3.81
N GLN A 149 6.66 -15.41 -4.52
CA GLN A 149 6.42 -15.36 -5.97
C GLN A 149 7.43 -16.21 -6.75
N ILE A 150 8.71 -16.18 -6.36
CA ILE A 150 9.74 -17.03 -6.97
C ILE A 150 9.44 -18.51 -6.73
N ILE A 151 9.06 -18.89 -5.51
CA ILE A 151 8.69 -20.27 -5.17
C ILE A 151 7.49 -20.71 -5.99
N ASP A 152 6.43 -19.90 -6.07
CA ASP A 152 5.21 -20.23 -6.82
C ASP A 152 5.47 -20.37 -8.31
N LYS A 153 6.34 -19.51 -8.87
CA LYS A 153 6.77 -19.63 -10.26
C LYS A 153 7.50 -20.97 -10.49
N LYS A 154 8.49 -21.28 -9.66
CA LYS A 154 9.24 -22.55 -9.75
C LYS A 154 8.34 -23.77 -9.58
N ARG A 155 7.36 -23.70 -8.68
CA ARG A 155 6.34 -24.74 -8.47
C ARG A 155 5.54 -24.99 -9.74
N LYS A 156 5.03 -23.93 -10.38
CA LYS A 156 4.28 -24.03 -11.65
C LYS A 156 5.14 -24.61 -12.77
N GLU A 157 6.37 -24.14 -12.91
CA GLU A 157 7.31 -24.64 -13.93
C GLU A 157 7.70 -26.11 -13.70
N ALA A 158 7.91 -26.50 -12.44
CA ALA A 158 8.23 -27.89 -12.07
C ALA A 158 7.05 -28.82 -12.32
N HIS A 159 5.83 -28.35 -12.01
CA HIS A 159 4.62 -29.10 -12.31
C HIS A 159 4.45 -29.32 -13.81
N GLN A 160 4.68 -28.29 -14.63
CA GLN A 160 4.63 -28.42 -16.09
C GLN A 160 5.72 -29.35 -16.63
N ALA A 161 6.95 -29.26 -16.12
CA ALA A 161 8.03 -30.17 -16.48
C ALA A 161 7.68 -31.63 -16.15
N TRP A 162 7.08 -31.86 -14.97
CA TRP A 162 6.58 -33.16 -14.56
C TRP A 162 5.51 -33.71 -15.52
N GLU A 163 4.51 -32.91 -15.91
CA GLU A 163 3.47 -33.30 -16.86
C GLU A 163 4.05 -33.67 -18.24
N ASN A 164 5.06 -32.92 -18.67
CA ASN A 164 5.79 -33.17 -19.92
C ASN A 164 6.83 -34.30 -19.81
N LYS A 165 6.95 -34.96 -18.64
CA LYS A 165 7.97 -35.98 -18.34
C LYS A 165 9.42 -35.49 -18.50
N ASP A 166 9.65 -34.18 -18.42
CA ASP A 166 10.98 -33.57 -18.34
C ASP A 166 11.50 -33.66 -16.89
N TYR A 167 11.89 -34.86 -16.51
CA TYR A 167 12.34 -35.16 -15.14
C TYR A 167 13.61 -34.39 -14.73
N PRO A 168 14.64 -34.21 -15.58
CA PRO A 168 15.81 -33.40 -15.21
C PRO A 168 15.44 -31.97 -14.85
N LYS A 169 14.58 -31.31 -15.63
CA LYS A 169 14.11 -29.95 -15.33
C LYS A 169 13.27 -29.91 -14.06
N CYS A 170 12.39 -30.90 -13.88
CA CYS A 170 11.59 -31.05 -12.65
C CYS A 170 12.48 -31.17 -11.40
N VAL A 171 13.53 -32.00 -11.45
CA VAL A 171 14.50 -32.16 -10.36
C VAL A 171 15.21 -30.84 -10.07
N GLY A 172 15.71 -30.14 -11.10
CA GLY A 172 16.40 -28.86 -10.91
C GLY A 172 15.53 -27.80 -10.23
N LEU A 173 14.28 -27.66 -10.68
CA LEU A 173 13.35 -26.68 -10.14
C LEU A 173 12.95 -26.99 -8.69
N TYR A 174 12.49 -28.21 -8.41
CA TYR A 174 12.08 -28.61 -7.05
C TYR A 174 13.26 -28.66 -6.07
N SER A 175 14.45 -29.09 -6.48
CA SER A 175 15.63 -29.10 -5.59
C SER A 175 16.00 -27.70 -5.12
N SER A 176 15.77 -26.68 -5.95
CA SER A 176 16.07 -25.28 -5.59
C SER A 176 15.09 -24.65 -4.59
N ILE A 177 14.01 -25.34 -4.24
CA ILE A 177 12.98 -24.91 -3.27
C ILE A 177 12.56 -26.06 -2.34
N VAL A 178 13.50 -26.98 -2.06
CA VAL A 178 13.21 -28.26 -1.37
C VAL A 178 12.59 -28.06 0.02
N LYS A 179 12.93 -26.97 0.72
CA LYS A 179 12.44 -26.69 2.08
C LYS A 179 10.98 -26.22 2.09
N GLU A 180 10.47 -25.84 0.92
CA GLU A 180 9.15 -25.24 0.72
C GLU A 180 8.19 -26.15 -0.06
N LEU A 181 8.62 -27.39 -0.36
CA LEU A 181 7.82 -28.38 -1.05
C LEU A 181 6.76 -29.00 -0.14
N THR A 182 5.57 -29.20 -0.69
CA THR A 182 4.52 -30.02 -0.11
C THR A 182 4.90 -31.52 -0.17
N PRO A 183 4.26 -32.39 0.64
CA PRO A 183 4.52 -33.84 0.59
C PRO A 183 4.33 -34.45 -0.80
N VAL A 184 3.35 -33.97 -1.58
CA VAL A 184 3.10 -34.43 -2.94
C VAL A 184 4.24 -34.04 -3.88
N GLU A 185 4.74 -32.81 -3.77
CA GLU A 185 5.86 -32.31 -4.58
C GLU A 185 7.17 -33.01 -4.23
N LEU A 186 7.40 -33.28 -2.94
CA LEU A 186 8.54 -34.10 -2.50
C LEU A 186 8.47 -35.50 -3.13
N LYS A 187 7.31 -36.15 -3.12
CA LYS A 187 7.15 -37.46 -3.76
C LYS A 187 7.41 -37.41 -5.27
N ARG A 188 6.96 -36.35 -5.96
CA ARG A 188 7.26 -36.14 -7.38
C ARG A 188 8.75 -35.94 -7.62
N LEU A 189 9.43 -35.16 -6.79
CA LEU A 189 10.88 -34.97 -6.85
C LEU A 189 11.61 -36.32 -6.70
N GLU A 190 11.25 -37.12 -5.70
CA GLU A 190 11.89 -38.43 -5.50
C GLU A 190 11.64 -39.40 -6.67
N ILE A 191 10.45 -39.39 -7.27
CA ILE A 191 10.21 -40.18 -8.49
C ILE A 191 11.05 -39.66 -9.65
N ALA A 192 11.09 -38.34 -9.87
CA ALA A 192 11.84 -37.71 -10.96
C ALA A 192 13.35 -37.97 -10.86
N LYS A 193 13.91 -38.05 -9.64
CA LYS A 193 15.33 -38.43 -9.42
C LYS A 193 15.65 -39.87 -9.84
N ASN A 194 14.64 -40.74 -9.92
CA ASN A 194 14.77 -42.15 -10.27
C ASN A 194 14.39 -42.46 -11.73
N LYS A 195 14.23 -41.43 -12.57
CA LYS A 195 13.90 -41.53 -13.99
C LYS A 195 15.05 -41.03 -14.84
#